data_AF-A0A2M8HKK2-F1
#
_entry.id   AF-A0A2M8HKK2-F1
#
_cell.length_a   1.000
_cell.length_b   1.000
_cell.length_c   1.000
_cell.angle_alpha   90.00
_cell.angle_beta   90.00
_cell.angle_gamma   90.00
#
_symmetry.space_group_name_H-M   'P 1'
#
loop_
_entity.id
_entity.type
_entity.pdbx_description
1 polymer ?
#
loop_
_entity_poly.entity_id
_entity_poly.type
_entity_poly.pdbx_seq_one_letter_code
_entity_poly.pdbx_strand_id
1 'polypeptide(L)' 'MVKNKLHELSDKDLNSQLDEAREEIRGQRFKFAVEKNLENPKKIRDTKRKIARILTIQRERELAKGAGR' A
#
# COMPACT_ATOMS: atom_id res chain seq x y z
N MET A 1 7.96 -5.26 -16.32
CA MET A 1 9.08 -5.54 -15.40
C MET A 1 9.02 -4.46 -14.33
N VAL A 2 8.74 -4.68 -13.04
CA VAL A 2 9.31 -5.66 -12.10
C VAL A 2 8.17 -6.13 -11.16
N LYS A 3 7.68 -7.35 -11.35
CA LYS A 3 6.74 -8.02 -10.44
C LYS A 3 7.60 -8.82 -9.47
N ASN A 4 7.97 -8.25 -8.30
CA ASN A 4 8.36 -8.99 -7.08
C ASN A 4 9.05 -8.14 -6.00
N LYS A 5 9.37 -6.87 -6.24
CA LYS A 5 10.00 -6.01 -5.23
C LYS A 5 9.30 -6.01 -3.87
N LEU A 6 7.97 -6.14 -3.83
CA LEU A 6 7.23 -6.18 -2.57
C LEU A 6 7.45 -7.48 -1.76
N HIS A 7 7.70 -8.62 -2.42
CA HIS A 7 7.96 -9.89 -1.72
C HIS A 7 9.37 -9.96 -1.13
N GLU A 8 10.32 -9.20 -1.69
CA GLU A 8 11.72 -9.13 -1.24
C GLU A 8 11.92 -8.22 -0.02
N LEU A 9 10.94 -7.35 0.29
CA LEU A 9 11.00 -6.42 1.42
C LEU A 9 10.82 -7.12 2.76
N SER A 10 11.49 -6.61 3.80
CA SER A 10 11.25 -7.10 5.16
C SER A 10 9.85 -6.72 5.66
N ASP A 11 9.37 -7.40 6.70
CA ASP A 11 8.08 -7.06 7.34
C ASP A 11 8.06 -5.60 7.83
N LYS A 12 9.21 -5.06 8.24
CA LYS A 12 9.35 -3.65 8.65
C LYS A 12 9.21 -2.70 7.47
N ASP A 13 9.90 -2.97 6.37
CA ASP A 13 9.84 -2.10 5.18
C ASP A 13 8.45 -2.11 4.53
N LEU A 14 7.75 -3.26 4.59
CA LEU A 14 6.36 -3.36 4.16
C LEU A 14 5.43 -2.48 5.01
N ASN A 15 5.63 -2.44 6.32
CA ASN A 15 4.87 -1.55 7.22
C ASN A 15 5.17 -0.08 6.92
N SER A 16 6.44 0.30 6.75
CA SER A 16 6.81 1.67 6.39
C SER A 16 6.14 2.11 5.07
N GLN A 17 6.20 1.26 4.04
CA GLN A 17 5.54 1.58 2.75
C GLN A 17 4.01 1.62 2.84
N LEU A 18 3.42 0.83 3.75
CA LEU A 18 1.99 0.84 4.01
C LEU A 18 1.56 2.17 4.62
N ASP A 19 2.32 2.67 5.58
CA ASP A 19 2.03 3.93 6.27
C ASP A 19 2.24 5.13 5.35
N GLU A 20 3.32 5.15 4.56
CA GLU A 20 3.53 6.15 3.51
C GLU A 20 2.36 6.18 2.51
N ALA A 21 1.90 5.01 2.03
CA ALA A 21 0.80 4.94 1.08
C ALA A 21 -0.53 5.41 1.69
N ARG A 22 -0.75 5.19 2.99
CA ARG A 22 -1.91 5.71 3.73
C ARG A 22 -1.86 7.22 3.89
N GLU A 23 -0.68 7.76 4.17
CA GLU A 23 -0.46 9.21 4.23
C GLU A 23 -0.66 9.88 2.88
N GLU A 24 -0.19 9.26 1.80
CA GLU A 24 -0.40 9.76 0.44
C GLU A 24 -1.90 9.87 0.10
N ILE A 25 -2.71 8.85 0.46
CA ILE A 25 -4.16 8.91 0.28
C ILE A 25 -4.78 10.02 1.14
N ARG A 26 -4.33 10.19 2.39
CA ARG A 26 -4.81 11.27 3.27
C ARG A 26 -4.50 12.64 2.65
N GLY A 27 -3.29 12.84 2.17
CA GLY A 27 -2.88 14.06 1.47
C GLY A 27 -3.69 14.32 0.20
N GLN A 28 -3.92 13.30 -0.63
CA GLN A 28 -4.74 13.42 -1.85
C GLN A 28 -6.20 13.74 -1.53
N ARG A 29 -6.77 13.15 -0.47
CA ARG A 29 -8.13 13.47 0.00
C ARG A 29 -8.22 14.88 0.55
N PHE A 30 -7.19 15.33 1.27
CA PHE A 30 -7.13 16.70 1.78
C PHE A 30 -7.05 17.71 0.64
N LYS A 31 -6.17 17.51 -0.34
CA LYS A 31 -6.10 18.35 -1.54
C LYS A 31 -7.43 18.41 -2.28
N PHE A 32 -8.09 17.27 -2.46
CA PHE A 32 -9.42 17.25 -3.06
C PHE A 32 -10.46 18.03 -2.24
N ALA A 33 -10.39 17.97 -0.91
CA ALA A 33 -11.30 18.73 -0.05
C ALA A 33 -11.06 20.25 -0.14
N VAL A 34 -9.79 20.69 -0.25
CA VAL A 34 -9.42 22.11 -0.28
C VAL A 34 -9.55 22.72 -1.68
N GLU A 35 -9.03 22.03 -2.70
CA GLU A 35 -8.93 22.55 -4.07
C GLU A 35 -10.10 22.11 -4.97
N LYS A 36 -10.91 21.13 -4.52
CA LYS A 36 -12.03 20.53 -5.27
C LYS A 36 -11.66 19.98 -6.65
N ASN A 37 -10.36 19.84 -6.91
CA ASN A 37 -9.78 19.29 -8.14
C ASN A 37 -8.76 18.20 -7.77
N LEU A 38 -8.65 17.20 -8.63
CA LEU A 38 -7.64 16.17 -8.56
C LEU A 38 -6.88 16.16 -9.88
N GLU A 39 -5.61 16.52 -9.81
CA GLU A 39 -4.71 16.54 -10.96
C GLU A 39 -4.61 15.17 -11.64
N ASN A 40 -4.68 14.08 -10.85
CA ASN A 40 -4.72 12.72 -11.39
C ASN A 40 -5.45 11.72 -10.46
N PRO A 41 -6.76 11.46 -10.69
CA PRO A 41 -7.53 10.48 -9.93
C PRO A 41 -6.98 9.05 -10.00
N LYS A 42 -6.21 8.72 -11.04
CA LYS A 42 -5.60 7.38 -11.21
C LYS A 42 -4.60 7.08 -10.11
N LYS A 43 -3.89 8.09 -9.58
CA LYS A 43 -2.94 7.93 -8.47
C LYS A 43 -3.61 7.35 -7.23
N ILE A 44 -4.78 7.87 -6.83
CA ILE A 44 -5.55 7.33 -5.69
C ILE A 44 -5.83 5.84 -5.88
N ARG A 45 -6.25 5.44 -7.08
CA ARG A 45 -6.56 4.04 -7.40
C ARG A 45 -5.31 3.16 -7.33
N ASP A 46 -4.19 3.64 -7.86
CA ASP A 46 -2.94 2.89 -7.89
C ASP A 46 -2.33 2.76 -6.48
N THR A 47 -2.39 3.81 -5.66
CA THR A 47 -1.97 3.78 -4.25
C THR A 47 -2.84 2.82 -3.43
N LYS A 48 -4.18 2.81 -3.63
CA LYS A 48 -5.06 1.80 -3.01
C LYS A 48 -4.69 0.36 -3.39
N ARG A 49 -4.36 0.13 -4.67
CA ARG A 49 -3.88 -1.18 -5.13
C ARG A 49 -2.53 -1.57 -4.50
N LYS A 50 -1.63 -0.60 -4.28
CA LYS A 50 -0.36 -0.83 -3.57
C LYS A 50 -0.62 -1.27 -2.13
N ILE A 51 -1.51 -0.59 -1.41
CA ILE A 51 -1.92 -0.95 -0.03
C ILE A 51 -2.47 -2.38 0.01
N ALA A 52 -3.41 -2.70 -0.89
CA ALA A 52 -4.01 -4.03 -0.94
C ALA A 52 -2.95 -5.13 -1.13
N ARG A 53 -1.99 -4.92 -2.05
CA ARG A 53 -0.89 -5.87 -2.29
C ARG A 53 -0.01 -6.07 -1.07
N ILE A 54 0.35 -5.01 -0.36
CA ILE A 54 1.17 -5.09 0.86
C ILE A 54 0.45 -5.92 1.92
N LEU A 55 -0.83 -5.62 2.17
CA LEU A 55 -1.65 -6.35 3.14
C LEU A 55 -1.81 -7.84 2.76
N THR A 56 -1.98 -8.14 1.48
CA THR A 56 -2.03 -9.52 1.00
C THR A 56 -0.73 -10.27 1.31
N ILE A 57 0.43 -9.68 1.03
CA ILE A 57 1.74 -10.31 1.30
C ILE A 57 1.95 -10.53 2.79
N GLN A 58 1.58 -9.55 3.63
CA GLN A 58 1.65 -9.68 5.08
C GLN A 58 0.78 -10.84 5.56
N ARG A 59 -0.45 -10.95 5.04
CA ARG A 59 -1.36 -12.04 5.38
C ARG A 59 -0.86 -13.40 4.92
N GLU A 60 -0.29 -13.49 3.72
CA GLU A 60 0.34 -14.71 3.21
C GLU A 60 1.49 -15.17 4.13
N ARG A 61 2.34 -14.24 4.58
CA ARG A 61 3.43 -14.53 5.54
C ARG A 61 2.91 -14.99 6.90
N GLU A 62 1.84 -14.38 7.41
CA GLU A 62 1.19 -14.80 8.65
C GLU A 62 0.63 -16.23 8.54
N LEU A 63 -0.08 -16.53 7.44
CA LEU A 63 -0.65 -17.85 7.20
C LEU A 63 0.44 -18.92 7.05
N ALA A 64 1.55 -18.61 6.38
CA ALA A 64 2.69 -19.52 6.27
C ALA A 64 3.35 -19.81 7.63
N LYS A 65 3.46 -18.81 8.52
CA LYS A 65 3.97 -18.98 9.90
C LYS A 65 2.98 -19.77 10.78
N GLY A 66 1.68 -19.62 10.54
CA GLY A 66 0.61 -20.26 11.32
C GLY A 66 0.27 -21.70 10.90
N ALA A 67 0.45 -22.04 9.62
CA ALA A 67 0.15 -23.37 9.07
C ALA A 67 1.19 -24.45 9.42
N GLY A 68 2.28 -24.08 10.11
CA GLY A 68 3.30 -25.01 10.60
C GLY A 68 3.07 -25.50 12.03
N ARG A 69 1.86 -25.37 12.58
CA ARG A 69 1.46 -25.88 13.89
C ARG A 69 0.47 -27.03 13.78
#